data_AF-A0A8C8YIP6-F1
#
_entry.id   AF-A0A8C8YIP6-F1
#
_cell.length_a   1.000
_cell.length_b   1.000
_cell.length_c   1.000
_cell.angle_alpha   90.00
_cell.angle_beta   90.00
_cell.angle_gamma   90.00
#
_symmetry.space_group_name_H-M   'P 1'
#
loop_
_entity.id
_entity.type
_entity.pdbx_description
1 polymer ?
#
loop_
_entity_poly.entity_id
_entity_poly.type
_entity_poly.pdbx_seq_one_letter_code
_entity_poly.pdbx_strand_id
1 'polypeptide(L)' 'MASRLTTFLKNAWDNEPVLVMSFTIVGLAIILLPLSSYTKYSIVINKAMTYNYPVPLLRRLRQKDCLSLGV' A
#
# COMPACT_ATOMS: atom_id res chain seq x y z
N MET A 1 -17.68 26.92 12.71
CA MET A 1 -17.43 25.50 13.07
C MET A 1 -15.94 25.15 13.18
N ALA A 2 -15.09 25.60 12.25
CA ALA A 2 -13.63 25.36 12.30
C ALA A 2 -12.91 25.88 13.56
N SER A 3 -13.41 26.97 14.15
CA SER A 3 -12.88 27.51 15.42
C SER A 3 -12.98 26.53 16.60
N ARG A 4 -14.01 25.67 16.65
CA ARG A 4 -14.14 24.68 17.73
C ARG A 4 -13.17 23.51 17.57
N LEU A 5 -12.95 23.05 16.33
CA LEU A 5 -12.00 21.96 16.06
C LEU A 5 -10.56 22.36 16.36
N THR A 6 -10.19 23.60 16.04
CA THR A 6 -8.83 24.11 16.33
C THR A 6 -8.57 24.28 17.83
N THR A 7 -9.57 24.67 18.63
CA THR A 7 -9.41 24.72 20.09
C THR A 7 -9.37 23.32 20.72
N PHE A 8 -10.18 22.37 20.24
CA PHE A 8 -10.11 20.97 20.68
C PHE A 8 -8.77 20.33 20.35
N LEU A 9 -8.23 20.56 19.15
CA LEU A 9 -6.96 19.96 18.75
C LEU A 9 -5.79 20.52 19.56
N LYS A 10 -5.78 21.83 19.86
CA LYS A 10 -4.79 22.43 20.76
C LYS A 10 -4.86 21.84 22.17
N ASN A 11 -6.06 21.75 22.73
CA ASN A 11 -6.25 21.17 24.06
C ASN A 11 -5.89 19.67 24.11
N ALA A 12 -6.20 18.89 23.07
CA ALA A 12 -5.84 17.48 22.99
C ALA A 12 -4.33 17.26 22.82
N TRP A 13 -3.65 18.19 22.13
CA TRP A 13 -2.19 18.16 22.00
C TRP A 13 -1.51 18.40 23.35
N ASP A 14 -1.98 19.37 24.14
CA ASP A 14 -1.37 19.69 25.43
C ASP A 14 -1.60 18.61 26.50
N ASN A 15 -2.77 17.97 26.50
CA ASN A 15 -3.12 16.97 27.51
C ASN A 15 -2.69 15.55 27.14
N GLU A 16 -2.88 15.14 25.88
CA GLU A 16 -2.69 13.76 25.43
C GLU A 16 -2.01 13.69 24.05
N PRO A 17 -0.78 14.21 23.92
CA PRO A 17 -0.08 14.31 22.62
C PRO A 17 0.14 12.96 21.96
N VAL A 18 0.34 11.91 22.75
CA VAL A 18 0.57 10.54 22.27
C VAL A 18 -0.64 10.00 21.51
N LEU A 19 -1.86 10.28 22.01
CA LEU A 19 -3.09 9.82 21.36
C LEU A 19 -3.32 10.59 20.07
N VAL A 20 -3.17 11.92 20.08
CA VAL A 20 -3.28 12.75 18.87
C VAL A 20 -2.32 12.27 17.78
N MET A 21 -1.07 12.00 18.14
CA MET A 21 -0.07 11.49 17.18
C MET A 21 -0.37 10.08 16.67
N SER A 22 -0.90 9.18 17.51
CA SER A 22 -1.30 7.85 17.05
C SER A 22 -2.39 7.91 15.99
N PHE A 23 -3.42 8.74 16.20
CA PHE A 23 -4.51 8.93 15.24
C PHE A 23 -4.04 9.60 13.95
N THR A 24 -3.12 10.57 14.01
CA THR A 24 -2.58 11.20 12.79
C THR A 24 -1.72 10.23 11.98
N ILE A 25 -0.89 9.41 12.61
CA ILE A 25 -0.07 8.41 11.93
C ILE A 25 -0.93 7.34 11.27
N VAL A 26 -1.92 6.80 11.99
CA VAL A 26 -2.86 5.80 11.44
C VAL A 26 -3.70 6.41 10.31
N GLY A 27 -4.23 7.62 10.51
CA GLY A 27 -4.98 8.34 9.48
C GLY A 27 -4.16 8.59 8.22
N LEU A 28 -2.91 9.04 8.38
CA LEU A 28 -2.01 9.27 7.26
C LEU A 28 -1.66 7.96 6.56
N ALA A 29 -1.38 6.88 7.29
CA ALA A 29 -1.07 5.58 6.70
C ALA A 29 -2.22 5.05 5.83
N ILE A 30 -3.46 5.16 6.30
CA ILE A 30 -4.66 4.71 5.58
C ILE A 30 -4.90 5.55 4.32
N ILE A 31 -4.72 6.87 4.41
CA ILE A 31 -4.94 7.79 3.29
C ILE A 31 -3.82 7.65 2.25
N LEU A 32 -2.57 7.48 2.68
CA LEU A 32 -1.42 7.42 1.80
C LEU A 32 -1.37 6.12 1.00
N LEU A 33 -1.94 5.03 1.52
CA LEU A 33 -1.97 3.73 0.87
C LEU A 33 -2.66 3.75 -0.52
N PRO A 34 -3.90 4.26 -0.70
CA PRO A 34 -4.54 4.39 -2.01
C PRO A 34 -4.00 5.55 -2.86
N LEU A 35 -3.48 6.61 -2.23
CA LEU A 35 -2.93 7.77 -2.95
C LEU A 35 -1.55 7.50 -3.57
N SER A 36 -0.79 6.56 -2.99
CA SER A 36 0.56 6.26 -3.45
C SER A 36 0.53 5.37 -4.70
N SER A 37 0.97 5.93 -5.83
CA SER A 37 1.26 5.19 -7.07
C SER A 37 2.26 4.04 -6.89
N TYR A 38 3.01 4.02 -5.77
CA TYR A 38 4.02 3.00 -5.46
C TYR A 38 3.44 1.66 -4.98
N THR A 39 2.20 1.65 -4.47
CA THR A 39 1.55 0.39 -4.05
C THR A 39 1.35 -0.59 -5.20
N LYS A 40 1.17 -0.09 -6.44
CA LYS A 40 1.08 -0.93 -7.63
C LYS A 40 2.39 -1.70 -7.88
N TYR A 41 3.53 -1.03 -7.74
CA TYR A 41 4.84 -1.64 -8.01
C TYR A 41 5.20 -2.69 -6.95
N SER A 42 4.89 -2.45 -5.67
CA SER A 42 5.14 -3.44 -4.62
C SER A 42 4.36 -4.74 -4.85
N ILE A 43 3.11 -4.65 -5.34
CA ILE A 43 2.29 -5.83 -5.68
C ILE A 43 2.91 -6.61 -6.85
N VAL A 44 3.40 -5.92 -7.88
CA VAL A 44 4.03 -6.57 -9.05
C VAL A 44 5.30 -7.31 -8.63
N ILE A 45 6.13 -6.70 -7.78
CA ILE A 45 7.37 -7.30 -7.28
C ILE A 45 7.07 -8.58 -6.48
N ASN A 46 6.10 -8.53 -5.56
CA ASN A 46 5.72 -9.71 -4.77
C ASN A 46 5.16 -10.85 -5.63
N LYS A 47 4.49 -10.53 -6.75
CA LYS A 47 3.98 -11.55 -7.69
C LYS A 47 5.07 -12.12 -8.59
N ALA A 48 6.07 -11.33 -8.94
CA ALA A 48 7.20 -11.76 -9.76
C ALA A 48 8.15 -12.69 -8.99
N MET A 49 8.23 -12.56 -7.67
CA MET A 49 9.00 -13.48 -6.83
C MET A 49 8.34 -14.87 -6.78
N THR A 50 9.00 -15.84 -7.41
CA THR A 50 8.56 -17.23 -7.46
C THR A 50 9.13 -18.02 -6.28
N TYR A 51 8.31 -18.22 -5.25
CA TYR A 51 8.69 -19.06 -4.09
C TYR A 51 8.51 -20.56 -4.33
N ASN A 52 7.68 -20.92 -5.31
CA ASN A 52 7.40 -22.29 -5.71
C ASN A 52 8.01 -22.56 -7.10
N TYR A 53 8.45 -23.80 -7.32
CA TYR A 53 8.99 -24.19 -8.62
C TYR A 53 7.89 -24.12 -9.70
N PRO A 54 8.09 -23.36 -10.79
CA PRO A 54 7.08 -23.23 -11.83
C PRO A 54 7.00 -24.54 -12.63
N VAL A 55 5.86 -25.23 -12.54
CA VAL A 55 5.62 -26.44 -13.33
C VAL A 55 5.25 -26.05 -14.76
N PRO A 56 6.03 -26.45 -15.78
CA PRO A 56 5.76 -26.10 -17.16
C PRO A 56 4.49 -26.81 -17.67
N LEU A 57 3.56 -26.04 -18.23
CA LEU A 57 2.38 -26.57 -18.92
C LEU A 57 2.76 -27.04 -20.33
N LEU A 58 2.20 -28.17 -20.78
CA LEU A 58 2.51 -28.74 -22.09
C LEU A 58 2.12 -27.79 -23.24
N ARG A 59 3.08 -27.59 -24.13
CA ARG A 59 3.38 -26.35 -24.87
C ARG A 59 2.47 -25.99 -26.07
N ARG A 60 1.45 -26.78 -26.44
CA ARG A 60 0.91 -26.67 -27.81
C ARG A 60 -0.04 -25.49 -28.12
N LEU A 61 -0.60 -24.79 -27.12
CA LEU A 61 -1.59 -23.71 -27.37
C LEU A 61 -1.27 -22.36 -26.68
N ARG A 62 -0.13 -22.22 -25.98
CA ARG A 62 0.18 -21.05 -25.12
C ARG A 62 1.54 -20.38 -25.41
N GLN A 63 2.20 -20.73 -26.52
CA GLN A 63 3.56 -20.25 -26.85
C GLN A 63 3.63 -18.74 -27.12
N LYS A 64 2.57 -18.14 -27.69
CA LYS A 64 2.59 -16.71 -28.10
C LYS A 64 2.66 -15.76 -26.89
N ASP A 65 2.15 -16.17 -25.74
CA ASP A 65 2.10 -15.34 -24.53
C ASP A 65 3.39 -15.45 -23.70
N CYS A 66 4.10 -16.59 -23.75
CA CYS A 66 5.30 -16.83 -22.95
C CYS A 66 6.56 -16.12 -23.48
N LEU A 67 6.67 -15.87 -24.79
CA LEU A 67 7.87 -15.27 -25.38
C LEU A 67 7.94 -13.74 -25.24
N SER A 68 6.82 -13.10 -24.86
CA SER A 68 6.74 -11.65 -24.64
C SER A 68 6.99 -11.27 -23.17
N LEU A 69 6.91 -12.25 -22.25
CA LEU A 69 7.42 -12.16 -20.88
C LEU A 69 8.84 -12.73 -20.87
N GLY A 70 9.83 -11.92 -21.27
CA GLY A 70 11.24 -12.32 -21.29
C GLY A 70 11.74 -12.81 -19.94
N VAL A 71 11.75 -14.13 -19.80
CA VAL A 71 12.68 -14.96 -19.04
C VAL A 71 13.39 -15.84 -20.06
#